data_AF-C4GE61-F1
#
_entry.id   AF-C4GE61-F1
#
_cell.length_a   1.000
_cell.length_b   1.000
_cell.length_c   1.000
_cell.angle_alpha   90.00
_cell.angle_beta   90.00
_cell.angle_gamma   90.00
#
_symmetry.space_group_name_H-M   'P 1'
#
loop_
_entity.id
_entity.type
_entity.pdbx_description
1 polymer ?
#
loop_
_entity_poly.entity_id
_entity_poly.type
_entity_poly.pdbx_seq_one_letter_code
_entity_poly.pdbx_strand_id
1 'polypeptide(L)'
;MGFYDVFKFKNKRSAINELLSESFPSNKKPTENHRILSQLPISTYWTTNFDTLIEDALKKNNKNVSVRKDDKDLQLSYKNYDAVVYKMHGDIQCPSEAVITRDDYEEYGVNSRKLFRDVLEGTLLTKTFLFLGFSFSDPNFNFVLSKMRVLLGDDNRPHYYILKKITEPNRDNFEDEEYKKALEEYKYDLIKQELQIADLDRYGIKICLIDSYEEITEILEIILNRYKRKTVFLSGSAETYAPLDIQVAKDFIRKLSFELVKNGYKVVNGYGLGVGTYVINGITEYCYDHRNIKIEDSLKLMPFPLSAINSEQLRTTWEKYREEMISQCGIAIYMFGNKQKDGEIIKADGVKREFNIAESYQLVNIPLAFTGSMAQELYSENGDMVENVLNNDEIEYIANFHDIDTNVDKIIKMINRLNNKEEC
;
A
#
# COMPACT_ATOMS: atom_id res chain seq x y z
N MET A 1 13.06 -16.77 31.86
CA MET A 1 14.41 -16.52 32.42
C MET A 1 14.85 -15.17 31.88
N GLY A 2 15.00 -14.16 32.73
CA GLY A 2 15.12 -12.77 32.31
C GLY A 2 16.46 -12.46 31.64
N PHE A 3 16.49 -11.39 30.82
CA PHE A 3 17.68 -10.83 30.16
C PHE A 3 18.89 -10.55 31.09
N TYR A 4 18.70 -10.64 32.41
CA TYR A 4 19.70 -10.33 33.44
C TYR A 4 20.76 -11.42 33.67
N ASP A 5 20.51 -12.68 33.30
CA ASP A 5 21.43 -13.80 33.63
C ASP A 5 22.61 -13.99 32.66
N VAL A 6 22.67 -13.20 31.57
CA VAL A 6 23.63 -13.39 30.45
C VAL A 6 25.04 -12.81 30.75
N PHE A 7 25.22 -12.05 31.82
CA PHE A 7 26.45 -11.27 32.04
C PHE A 7 27.69 -12.04 32.51
N LYS A 8 27.59 -13.36 32.77
CA LYS A 8 28.62 -14.11 33.51
C LYS A 8 29.28 -15.30 32.80
N PHE A 9 29.55 -15.26 31.49
CA PHE A 9 30.40 -16.29 30.86
C PHE A 9 31.39 -15.74 29.82
N LYS A 10 32.62 -16.28 29.85
CA LYS A 10 33.77 -15.98 28.97
C LYS A 10 33.57 -16.36 27.48
N ASN A 11 32.35 -16.72 27.08
CA ASN A 11 31.95 -17.01 25.70
C ASN A 11 30.69 -16.20 25.30
N LYS A 12 30.69 -14.90 25.63
CA LYS A 12 29.52 -13.99 25.53
C LYS A 12 28.82 -14.03 24.16
N ARG A 13 29.57 -14.05 23.05
CA ARG A 13 29.00 -13.96 21.70
C ARG A 13 28.30 -15.25 21.26
N SER A 14 28.83 -16.41 21.60
CA SER A 14 28.18 -17.71 21.28
C SER A 14 26.85 -17.86 22.02
N ALA A 15 26.81 -17.50 23.31
CA ALA A 15 25.58 -17.57 24.10
C ALA A 15 24.52 -16.55 23.63
N ILE A 16 24.94 -15.35 23.23
CA ILE A 16 24.04 -14.35 22.63
C ILE A 16 23.48 -14.85 21.29
N ASN A 17 24.31 -15.47 20.45
CA ASN A 17 23.87 -16.04 19.17
C ASN A 17 22.83 -17.15 19.35
N GLU A 18 23.03 -18.01 20.35
CA GLU A 18 22.10 -19.08 20.71
C GLU A 18 20.78 -18.49 21.20
N LEU A 19 20.83 -17.52 22.12
CA LEU A 19 19.64 -16.82 22.61
C LEU A 19 18.86 -16.09 21.52
N LEU A 20 19.53 -15.46 20.56
CA LEU A 20 18.88 -14.85 19.41
C LEU A 20 18.17 -15.90 18.56
N SER A 21 18.84 -17.00 18.27
CA SER A 21 18.30 -18.09 17.45
C SER A 21 17.08 -18.74 18.12
N GLU A 22 17.08 -18.84 19.46
CA GLU A 22 15.96 -19.36 20.25
C GLU A 22 14.81 -18.35 20.38
N SER A 23 15.12 -17.06 20.57
CA SER A 23 14.12 -15.99 20.78
C SER A 23 13.41 -15.56 19.50
N PHE A 24 14.06 -15.73 18.35
CA PHE A 24 13.52 -15.41 17.02
C PHE A 24 13.43 -16.68 16.17
N PRO A 25 12.48 -17.58 16.47
CA PRO A 25 12.32 -18.79 15.68
C PRO A 25 11.99 -18.43 14.24
N SER A 26 12.66 -19.11 13.30
CA SER A 26 12.53 -18.96 11.85
C SER A 26 11.13 -19.25 11.29
N ASN A 27 10.19 -19.69 12.13
CA ASN A 27 8.81 -20.03 11.76
C ASN A 27 7.79 -18.90 11.97
N LYS A 28 8.20 -17.70 12.42
CA LYS A 28 7.27 -16.57 12.50
C LYS A 28 6.83 -16.18 11.08
N LYS A 29 5.51 -16.09 10.87
CA LYS A 29 4.95 -15.66 9.60
C LYS A 29 4.74 -14.14 9.61
N PRO A 30 4.89 -13.46 8.45
CA PRO A 30 4.56 -12.04 8.36
C PRO A 30 3.13 -11.77 8.80
N THR A 31 2.93 -10.70 9.58
CA THR A 31 1.61 -10.24 10.02
C THR A 31 0.88 -9.51 8.89
N GLU A 32 -0.39 -9.17 9.13
CA GLU A 32 -1.19 -8.40 8.18
C GLU A 32 -0.56 -7.05 7.82
N ASN A 33 0.00 -6.33 8.80
CA ASN A 33 0.75 -5.09 8.55
C ASN A 33 1.91 -5.28 7.56
N HIS A 34 2.63 -6.41 7.64
CA HIS A 34 3.70 -6.70 6.68
C HIS A 34 3.14 -6.93 5.27
N ARG A 35 1.98 -7.59 5.16
CA ARG A 35 1.27 -7.83 3.89
C ARG A 35 0.76 -6.53 3.27
N ILE A 36 0.24 -5.62 4.07
CA ILE A 36 -0.24 -4.31 3.60
C ILE A 36 0.95 -3.45 3.14
N LEU A 37 1.98 -3.35 3.99
CA LEU A 37 3.19 -2.58 3.66
C LEU A 37 3.89 -3.11 2.40
N SER A 38 3.86 -4.42 2.15
CA SER A 38 4.47 -4.98 0.94
C SER A 38 3.70 -4.66 -0.34
N GLN A 39 2.42 -4.31 -0.27
CA GLN A 39 1.60 -3.87 -1.41
C GLN A 39 1.75 -2.39 -1.73
N LEU A 40 2.16 -1.57 -0.76
CA LEU A 40 2.44 -0.15 -0.98
C LEU A 40 3.68 0.05 -1.86
N PRO A 41 3.81 1.19 -2.57
CA PRO A 41 4.96 1.51 -3.42
C PRO A 41 6.17 1.98 -2.59
N ILE A 42 6.45 1.29 -1.48
CA ILE A 42 7.58 1.58 -0.60
C ILE A 42 8.81 0.82 -1.13
N SER A 43 9.87 1.58 -1.40
CA SER A 43 11.14 1.07 -1.94
C SER A 43 12.26 1.01 -0.91
N THR A 44 12.03 1.51 0.31
CA THR A 44 13.06 1.61 1.35
C THR A 44 12.47 1.30 2.71
N TYR A 45 13.01 0.28 3.37
CA TYR A 45 12.65 -0.13 4.71
C TYR A 45 13.89 -0.09 5.60
N TRP A 46 13.73 0.44 6.81
CA TRP A 46 14.77 0.44 7.84
C TRP A 46 14.24 -0.33 9.05
N THR A 47 15.07 -1.18 9.63
CA THR A 47 14.70 -1.94 10.82
C THR A 47 15.91 -2.19 11.72
N THR A 48 15.66 -2.24 13.02
CA THR A 48 16.59 -2.72 14.05
C THR A 48 16.31 -4.19 14.41
N ASN A 49 15.28 -4.81 13.82
CA ASN A 49 14.92 -6.20 14.06
C ASN A 49 15.83 -7.15 13.27
N PHE A 50 16.04 -8.35 13.82
CA PHE A 50 16.88 -9.38 13.23
C PHE A 50 16.13 -10.34 12.30
N ASP A 51 14.80 -10.48 12.46
CA ASP A 51 13.94 -11.41 11.71
C ASP A 51 13.79 -11.07 10.23
N THR A 52 13.21 -11.99 9.43
CA THR A 52 13.04 -11.86 7.97
C THR A 52 11.62 -11.48 7.52
N LEU A 53 10.77 -10.96 8.43
CA LEU A 53 9.33 -10.83 8.17
C LEU A 53 9.01 -9.82 7.06
N ILE A 54 9.78 -8.72 6.97
CA ILE A 54 9.60 -7.69 5.93
C ILE A 54 9.97 -8.27 4.56
N GLU A 55 11.13 -8.92 4.49
CA GLU A 55 11.68 -9.55 3.29
C GLU A 55 10.75 -10.63 2.76
N ASP A 56 10.22 -11.45 3.65
CA ASP A 56 9.32 -12.55 3.30
C ASP A 56 7.96 -12.04 2.82
N ALA A 57 7.43 -10.96 3.42
CA ALA A 57 6.21 -10.33 2.94
C ALA A 57 6.38 -9.66 1.56
N LEU A 58 7.51 -9.02 1.33
CA LEU A 58 7.86 -8.42 0.03
C LEU A 58 8.01 -9.50 -1.06
N LYS A 59 8.75 -10.58 -0.78
CA LYS A 59 8.91 -11.70 -1.73
C LYS A 59 7.60 -12.40 -2.03
N LYS A 60 6.74 -12.61 -1.02
CA LYS A 60 5.37 -13.15 -1.22
C LYS A 60 4.50 -12.27 -2.10
N ASN A 61 4.76 -10.96 -2.10
CA ASN A 61 4.11 -10.00 -3.00
C ASN A 61 4.90 -9.80 -4.32
N ASN A 62 5.69 -10.79 -4.73
CA ASN A 62 6.47 -10.81 -5.98
C ASN A 62 7.44 -9.63 -6.18
N LYS A 63 7.92 -9.01 -5.09
CA LYS A 63 8.94 -7.96 -5.15
C LYS A 63 10.35 -8.55 -5.11
N ASN A 64 11.24 -7.99 -5.92
CA ASN A 64 12.68 -8.21 -5.87
C ASN A 64 13.28 -7.39 -4.72
N VAL A 65 13.75 -8.08 -3.67
CA VAL A 65 14.22 -7.44 -2.44
C VAL A 65 15.75 -7.50 -2.35
N SER A 66 16.35 -6.39 -1.95
CA SER A 66 17.75 -6.34 -1.53
C SER A 66 17.84 -6.14 -0.02
N VAL A 67 18.52 -7.03 0.67
CA VAL A 67 18.76 -6.92 2.12
C VAL A 67 20.17 -6.39 2.32
N ARG A 68 20.32 -5.35 3.15
CA ARG A 68 21.59 -4.72 3.50
C ARG A 68 21.78 -4.84 5.01
N LYS A 69 22.81 -5.55 5.46
CA LYS A 69 23.06 -5.83 6.89
C LYS A 69 24.44 -5.35 7.36
N ASP A 70 25.34 -5.04 6.44
CA ASP A 70 26.66 -4.47 6.73
C ASP A 70 27.15 -3.45 5.67
N ASP A 71 28.23 -2.74 5.97
CA ASP A 71 28.79 -1.71 5.07
C ASP A 71 29.19 -2.25 3.68
N LYS A 72 29.54 -3.54 3.57
CA LYS A 72 29.93 -4.14 2.28
C LYS A 72 28.71 -4.34 1.39
N ASP A 73 27.56 -4.59 1.99
CA ASP A 73 26.31 -4.68 1.26
C ASP A 73 25.89 -3.32 0.66
N LEU A 74 26.37 -2.19 1.15
CA LEU A 74 25.95 -0.86 0.65
C LEU A 74 26.49 -0.52 -0.75
N GLN A 75 27.36 -1.36 -1.32
CA GLN A 75 27.89 -1.15 -2.66
C GLN A 75 26.79 -1.15 -3.73
N LEU A 76 27.02 -0.34 -4.77
CA LEU A 76 26.12 -0.21 -5.92
C LEU A 76 25.83 -1.59 -6.53
N SER A 77 24.55 -1.89 -6.72
CA SER A 77 24.12 -3.08 -7.44
C SER A 77 23.53 -2.65 -8.78
N TYR A 78 23.93 -3.33 -9.85
CA TYR A 78 23.36 -3.16 -11.20
C TYR A 78 21.98 -3.81 -11.35
N LYS A 79 21.44 -4.42 -10.28
CA LYS A 79 20.12 -5.05 -10.29
C LYS A 79 19.03 -4.04 -9.91
N ASN A 80 17.93 -4.06 -10.65
CA ASN A 80 16.71 -3.35 -10.29
C ASN A 80 16.02 -4.10 -9.14
N TYR A 81 15.97 -3.48 -7.97
CA TYR A 81 15.21 -3.99 -6.83
C TYR A 81 13.97 -3.14 -6.63
N ASP A 82 12.85 -3.80 -6.32
CA ASP A 82 11.60 -3.13 -6.00
C ASP A 82 11.65 -2.52 -4.59
N ALA A 83 12.42 -3.13 -3.68
CA ALA A 83 12.63 -2.63 -2.32
C ALA A 83 14.02 -2.99 -1.77
N VAL A 84 14.55 -2.08 -0.95
CA VAL A 84 15.78 -2.29 -0.15
C VAL A 84 15.43 -2.29 1.33
N VAL A 85 15.86 -3.32 2.05
CA VAL A 85 15.68 -3.48 3.50
C VAL A 85 17.03 -3.31 4.19
N TYR A 86 17.18 -2.20 4.92
CA TYR A 86 18.36 -1.88 5.71
C TYR A 86 18.16 -2.39 7.15
N LYS A 87 19.00 -3.33 7.56
CA LYS A 87 18.97 -3.92 8.90
C LYS A 87 20.11 -3.36 9.72
N MET A 88 19.81 -2.35 10.53
CA MET A 88 20.83 -1.60 11.27
C MET A 88 21.62 -2.52 12.20
N HIS A 89 20.94 -3.42 12.90
CA HIS A 89 21.59 -4.28 13.89
C HIS A 89 22.07 -5.62 13.35
N GLY A 90 22.03 -5.83 12.02
CA GLY A 90 22.39 -7.10 11.41
C GLY A 90 21.19 -8.03 11.23
N ASP A 91 21.46 -9.32 11.04
CA ASP A 91 20.47 -10.30 10.56
C ASP A 91 20.56 -11.60 11.35
N ILE A 92 19.41 -12.25 11.58
CA ILE A 92 19.33 -13.52 12.31
C ILE A 92 20.11 -14.66 11.61
N GLN A 93 20.35 -14.57 10.31
CA GLN A 93 21.18 -15.51 9.55
C GLN A 93 22.68 -15.30 9.79
N CYS A 94 23.09 -14.16 10.34
CA CYS A 94 24.47 -13.87 10.71
C CYS A 94 24.55 -13.33 12.15
N PRO A 95 24.18 -14.12 13.18
CA PRO A 95 24.16 -13.66 14.58
C PRO A 95 25.50 -13.13 15.06
N SER A 96 26.61 -13.69 14.55
CA SER A 96 27.96 -13.25 14.88
C SER A 96 28.24 -11.79 14.52
N GLU A 97 27.46 -11.17 13.63
CA GLU A 97 27.64 -9.77 13.22
C GLU A 97 26.55 -8.84 13.80
N ALA A 98 25.68 -9.37 14.67
CA ALA A 98 24.59 -8.63 15.27
C ALA A 98 25.08 -7.55 16.25
N VAL A 99 24.37 -6.41 16.29
CA VAL A 99 24.63 -5.29 17.20
C VAL A 99 23.72 -5.42 18.41
N ILE A 100 24.27 -5.86 19.54
CA ILE A 100 23.47 -6.19 20.74
C ILE A 100 24.16 -5.71 22.01
N THR A 101 25.46 -5.94 22.12
CA THR A 101 26.20 -5.56 23.31
C THR A 101 26.49 -4.07 23.31
N ARG A 102 26.72 -3.51 24.50
CA ARG A 102 27.12 -2.10 24.63
C ARG A 102 28.36 -1.78 23.79
N ASP A 103 29.34 -2.69 23.77
CA ASP A 103 30.54 -2.56 22.95
C ASP A 103 30.20 -2.48 21.45
N ASP A 104 29.24 -3.28 20.97
CA ASP A 104 28.80 -3.20 19.56
C ASP A 104 28.16 -1.84 19.24
N TYR A 105 27.35 -1.27 20.14
CA TYR A 105 26.76 0.07 19.97
C TYR A 105 27.81 1.18 20.00
N GLU A 106 28.84 1.05 20.83
CA GLU A 106 29.96 2.01 20.90
C GLU A 106 30.86 1.92 19.65
N GLU A 107 31.05 0.71 19.08
CA GLU A 107 31.75 0.53 17.81
C GLU A 107 30.93 0.96 16.59
N TYR A 108 29.60 0.93 16.68
CA TYR A 108 28.70 1.31 15.60
C TYR A 108 28.88 2.77 15.20
N GLY A 109 29.03 3.03 13.90
CA GLY A 109 29.28 4.37 13.37
C GLY A 109 30.73 4.83 13.51
N VAL A 110 31.56 4.12 14.28
CA VAL A 110 32.97 4.48 14.54
C VAL A 110 33.91 3.51 13.87
N ASN A 111 33.74 2.21 14.10
CA ASN A 111 34.58 1.12 13.59
C ASN A 111 33.78 0.11 12.77
N SER A 112 32.50 -0.06 13.07
CA SER A 112 31.57 -0.90 12.33
C SER A 112 30.39 -0.05 11.80
N ARG A 113 29.79 -0.47 10.68
CA ARG A 113 28.54 0.14 10.15
C ARG A 113 28.59 1.66 10.02
N LYS A 114 29.73 2.21 9.58
CA LYS A 114 29.92 3.67 9.47
C LYS A 114 29.06 4.24 8.35
N LEU A 115 29.09 3.56 7.21
CA LEU A 115 28.36 3.96 6.01
C LEU A 115 26.85 3.81 6.21
N PHE A 116 26.40 2.91 7.08
CA PHE A 116 24.98 2.83 7.47
C PHE A 116 24.44 4.13 8.06
N ARG A 117 25.22 4.82 8.91
CA ARG A 117 24.82 6.13 9.44
C ARG A 117 24.69 7.16 8.33
N ASP A 118 25.67 7.22 7.43
CA ASP A 118 25.67 8.17 6.31
C ASP A 118 24.48 7.92 5.36
N VAL A 119 24.17 6.66 5.07
CA VAL A 119 23.01 6.30 4.24
C VAL A 119 21.70 6.59 4.95
N LEU A 120 21.61 6.37 6.27
CA LEU A 120 20.42 6.73 7.05
C LEU A 120 20.18 8.24 7.03
N GLU A 121 21.23 9.04 7.26
CA GLU A 121 21.18 10.49 7.16
C GLU A 121 20.66 10.95 5.79
N GLY A 122 21.26 10.45 4.71
CA GLY A 122 20.80 10.76 3.34
C GLY A 122 19.36 10.32 3.07
N THR A 123 18.92 9.20 3.66
CA THR A 123 17.55 8.71 3.50
C THR A 123 16.54 9.60 4.24
N LEU A 124 16.83 10.00 5.49
CA LEU A 124 15.97 10.92 6.27
C LEU A 124 15.86 12.30 5.60
N LEU A 125 16.94 12.77 4.95
CA LEU A 125 16.93 14.01 4.17
C LEU A 125 16.03 13.95 2.93
N THR A 126 16.02 12.81 2.24
CA THR A 126 15.42 12.68 0.90
C THR A 126 14.04 12.00 0.90
N LYS A 127 13.66 11.33 1.99
CA LYS A 127 12.41 10.57 2.09
C LYS A 127 11.65 10.90 3.38
N THR A 128 10.34 10.72 3.34
CA THR A 128 9.49 10.79 4.54
C THR A 128 9.43 9.43 5.20
N PHE A 129 9.69 9.37 6.50
CA PHE A 129 9.62 8.13 7.29
C PHE A 129 8.25 7.99 7.97
N LEU A 130 7.79 6.74 8.07
CA LEU A 130 6.73 6.30 8.95
C LEU A 130 7.33 5.30 9.95
N PHE A 131 7.33 5.65 11.22
CA PHE A 131 7.81 4.82 12.31
C PHE A 131 6.67 3.96 12.85
N LEU A 132 6.89 2.63 12.93
CA LEU A 132 5.93 1.65 13.44
C LEU A 132 6.67 0.71 14.41
N GLY A 133 6.19 0.59 15.64
CA GLY A 133 6.80 -0.28 16.65
C GLY A 133 8.26 0.06 17.00
N PHE A 134 8.71 1.27 16.65
CA PHE A 134 10.08 1.71 16.88
C PHE A 134 10.20 2.34 18.26
N SER A 135 11.24 1.96 18.99
CA SER A 135 11.65 2.66 20.21
C SER A 135 12.78 3.61 19.87
N PHE A 136 12.61 4.91 20.15
CA PHE A 136 13.65 5.94 20.03
C PHE A 136 14.74 5.83 21.14
N SER A 137 15.01 4.61 21.60
CA SER A 137 16.07 4.28 22.55
C SER A 137 17.40 3.98 21.86
N ASP A 138 17.40 3.83 20.54
CA ASP A 138 18.60 3.53 19.76
C ASP A 138 19.54 4.75 19.71
N PRO A 139 20.77 4.65 20.26
CA PRO A 139 21.69 5.78 20.31
C PRO A 139 22.23 6.17 18.92
N ASN A 140 22.34 5.23 17.98
CA ASN A 140 22.80 5.49 16.62
C ASN A 140 21.76 6.27 15.84
N PHE A 141 20.49 5.89 16.00
CA PHE A 141 19.38 6.61 15.38
C PHE A 141 19.23 8.02 15.97
N ASN A 142 19.28 8.15 17.30
CA ASN A 142 19.17 9.44 17.99
C ASN A 142 20.31 10.39 17.64
N PHE A 143 21.51 9.86 17.41
CA PHE A 143 22.64 10.65 16.90
C PHE A 143 22.31 11.27 15.54
N VAL A 144 21.78 10.47 14.61
CA VAL A 144 21.41 10.93 13.27
C VAL A 144 20.30 11.99 13.33
N LEU A 145 19.23 11.77 14.12
CA LEU A 145 18.17 12.77 14.30
C LEU A 145 18.70 14.08 14.87
N SER A 146 19.56 13.99 15.89
CA SER A 146 20.18 15.17 16.51
C SER A 146 21.00 15.98 15.51
N LYS A 147 21.79 15.28 14.69
CA LYS A 147 22.58 15.90 13.62
C LYS A 147 21.69 16.59 12.59
N MET A 148 20.62 15.94 12.13
CA MET A 148 19.69 16.52 11.14
C MET A 148 19.01 17.78 11.66
N ARG A 149 18.53 17.76 12.91
CA ARG A 149 17.96 18.94 13.55
C ARG A 149 18.93 20.11 13.61
N VAL A 150 20.19 19.86 13.99
CA VAL A 150 21.20 20.92 14.07
C VAL A 150 21.52 21.52 12.70
N LEU A 151 21.56 20.70 11.65
CA LEU A 151 21.92 21.13 10.30
C LEU A 151 20.77 21.84 9.55
N LEU A 152 19.52 21.44 9.80
CA LEU A 152 18.35 21.90 9.03
C LEU A 152 17.47 22.91 9.79
N GLY A 153 17.59 22.98 11.13
CA GLY A 153 16.73 23.83 11.93
C GLY A 153 15.25 23.46 11.78
N ASP A 154 14.40 24.46 11.61
CA ASP A 154 12.93 24.31 11.52
C ASP A 154 12.43 23.91 10.12
N ASP A 155 13.28 23.94 9.10
CA ASP A 155 12.95 23.54 7.72
C ASP A 155 13.01 22.03 7.49
N ASN A 156 12.97 21.23 8.56
CA ASN A 156 13.07 19.79 8.44
C ASN A 156 11.80 19.18 7.83
N ARG A 157 11.97 18.22 6.93
CA ARG A 157 10.86 17.48 6.32
C ARG A 157 10.09 16.72 7.41
N PRO A 158 8.74 16.77 7.43
CA PRO A 158 7.99 16.02 8.43
C PRO A 158 8.12 14.51 8.22
N HIS A 159 8.27 13.80 9.33
CA HIS A 159 8.16 12.35 9.44
C HIS A 159 7.00 12.01 10.39
N TYR A 160 6.56 10.75 10.40
CA TYR A 160 5.38 10.34 11.16
C TYR A 160 5.68 9.16 12.06
N TYR A 161 5.15 9.15 13.28
CA TYR A 161 5.26 8.03 14.22
C TYR A 161 3.88 7.70 14.78
N ILE A 162 3.49 6.43 14.68
CA ILE A 162 2.28 5.92 15.32
C ILE A 162 2.64 5.40 16.71
N LEU A 163 2.10 6.04 17.75
CA LEU A 163 2.42 5.78 19.16
C LEU A 163 1.14 5.45 19.93
N LYS A 164 1.16 4.36 20.71
CA LYS A 164 0.04 4.00 21.57
C LYS A 164 -0.07 4.96 22.76
N LYS A 165 -1.27 5.47 23.04
CA LYS A 165 -1.56 6.27 24.23
C LYS A 165 -1.34 5.46 25.49
N ILE A 166 -0.79 6.10 26.52
CA ILE A 166 -0.79 5.50 27.86
C ILE A 166 -2.25 5.38 28.30
N THR A 167 -2.67 4.16 28.67
CA THR A 167 -4.03 3.85 29.05
C THR A 167 -4.20 4.01 30.56
N GLU A 168 -5.28 4.67 30.98
CA GLU A 168 -5.62 4.77 32.40
C GLU A 168 -5.90 3.37 32.97
N PRO A 169 -5.39 3.04 34.18
CA PRO A 169 -5.69 1.77 34.82
C PRO A 169 -7.20 1.66 35.07
N ASN A 170 -7.80 0.52 34.71
CA ASN A 170 -9.19 0.25 35.02
C ASN A 170 -9.35 -0.02 36.52
N ARG A 171 -10.17 0.77 37.22
CA ARG A 171 -10.45 0.63 38.67
C ARG A 171 -10.87 -0.79 39.05
N ASP A 172 -11.64 -1.46 38.19
CA ASP A 172 -12.18 -2.80 38.48
C ASP A 172 -11.10 -3.89 38.55
N ASN A 173 -9.88 -3.61 38.05
CA ASN A 173 -8.78 -4.58 38.02
C ASN A 173 -7.89 -4.56 39.27
N PHE A 174 -8.13 -3.64 40.22
CA PHE A 174 -7.20 -3.40 41.33
C PHE A 174 -7.94 -3.26 42.68
N GLU A 175 -7.26 -3.57 43.78
CA GLU A 175 -7.69 -3.15 45.13
C GLU A 175 -7.42 -1.65 45.36
N ASP A 176 -8.00 -1.04 46.41
CA ASP A 176 -7.91 0.42 46.65
C ASP A 176 -6.46 0.96 46.71
N GLU A 177 -5.55 0.26 47.40
CA GLU A 177 -4.15 0.70 47.51
C GLU A 177 -3.35 0.45 46.21
N GLU A 178 -3.64 -0.64 45.51
CA GLU A 178 -3.00 -0.98 44.23
C GLU A 178 -3.44 -0.02 43.12
N TYR A 179 -4.73 0.35 43.10
CA TYR A 179 -5.27 1.32 42.16
C TYR A 179 -4.60 2.69 42.31
N LYS A 180 -4.35 3.13 43.56
CA LYS A 180 -3.63 4.39 43.80
C LYS A 180 -2.21 4.36 43.23
N LYS A 181 -1.48 3.26 43.43
CA LYS A 181 -0.13 3.08 42.85
C LYS A 181 -0.18 3.07 41.32
N ALA A 182 -1.09 2.30 40.74
CA ALA A 182 -1.26 2.24 39.29
C ALA A 182 -1.62 3.62 38.69
N LEU A 183 -2.42 4.42 39.39
CA LEU A 183 -2.77 5.78 38.97
C LEU A 183 -1.58 6.75 39.07
N GLU A 184 -0.69 6.59 40.05
CA GLU A 184 0.56 7.35 40.15
C GLU A 184 1.53 6.99 39.03
N GLU A 185 1.70 5.69 38.73
CA GLU A 185 2.50 5.20 37.60
C GLU A 185 1.94 5.71 36.27
N TYR A 186 0.62 5.64 36.08
CA TYR A 186 -0.07 6.19 34.91
C TYR A 186 0.25 7.68 34.69
N LYS A 187 0.15 8.50 35.74
CA LYS A 187 0.47 9.94 35.66
C LYS A 187 1.94 10.17 35.30
N TYR A 188 2.84 9.39 35.86
CA TYR A 188 4.27 9.46 35.54
C TYR A 188 4.53 9.12 34.06
N ASP A 189 3.94 8.02 33.57
CA ASP A 189 4.08 7.59 32.18
C ASP A 189 3.42 8.55 31.19
N LEU A 190 2.31 9.18 31.57
CA LEU A 190 1.66 10.22 30.75
C LEU A 190 2.57 11.44 30.57
N ILE A 191 3.16 11.96 31.66
CA ILE A 191 4.13 13.07 31.60
C ILE A 191 5.34 12.69 30.74
N LYS A 192 5.84 11.46 30.91
CA LYS A 192 6.96 10.94 30.11
C LYS A 192 6.61 10.86 28.62
N GLN A 193 5.40 10.41 28.28
CA GLN A 193 4.90 10.37 26.90
C GLN A 193 4.77 11.78 26.32
N GLU A 194 4.22 12.75 27.07
CA GLU A 194 4.15 14.15 26.63
C GLU A 194 5.53 14.75 26.34
N LEU A 195 6.50 14.52 27.23
CA LEU A 195 7.90 14.95 27.02
C LEU A 195 8.52 14.27 25.81
N GLN A 196 8.24 12.98 25.60
CA GLN A 196 8.71 12.25 24.42
C GLN A 196 8.12 12.83 23.13
N ILE A 197 6.81 13.12 23.10
CA ILE A 197 6.13 13.74 21.95
C ILE A 197 6.75 15.11 21.65
N ALA A 198 6.95 15.93 22.68
CA ALA A 198 7.56 17.25 22.53
C ALA A 198 9.00 17.17 22.01
N ASP A 199 9.79 16.19 22.46
CA ASP A 199 11.15 16.00 21.94
C ASP A 199 11.16 15.52 20.49
N LEU A 200 10.26 14.60 20.12
CA LEU A 200 10.13 14.10 18.75
C LEU A 200 9.67 15.19 17.77
N ASP A 201 8.79 16.09 18.20
CA ASP A 201 8.35 17.22 17.38
C ASP A 201 9.53 18.15 17.03
N ARG A 202 10.50 18.31 17.93
CA ARG A 202 11.73 19.08 17.67
C ARG A 202 12.61 18.48 16.58
N TYR A 203 12.45 17.20 16.25
CA TYR A 203 13.11 16.54 15.12
C TYR A 203 12.24 16.52 13.86
N GLY A 204 11.07 17.18 13.85
CA GLY A 204 10.12 17.15 12.74
C GLY A 204 9.29 15.86 12.68
N ILE A 205 9.24 15.07 13.76
CA ILE A 205 8.48 13.82 13.80
C ILE A 205 7.10 14.10 14.40
N LYS A 206 6.06 14.01 13.57
CA LYS A 206 4.67 14.19 13.95
C LYS A 206 4.08 12.89 14.49
N ILE A 207 3.40 12.97 15.62
CA ILE A 207 2.87 11.82 16.34
C ILE A 207 1.40 11.62 16.01
N CYS A 208 1.04 10.39 15.65
CA CYS A 208 -0.33 9.92 15.58
C CYS A 208 -0.57 9.00 16.79
N LEU A 209 -1.43 9.44 17.71
CA LEU A 209 -1.75 8.70 18.92
C LEU A 209 -2.91 7.73 18.67
N ILE A 210 -2.69 6.45 18.96
CA ILE A 210 -3.68 5.36 18.84
C ILE A 210 -4.05 4.81 20.21
N ASP A 211 -5.26 4.29 20.38
CA ASP A 211 -5.72 3.71 21.65
C ASP A 211 -5.35 2.22 21.76
N SER A 212 -5.23 1.53 20.62
CA SER A 212 -4.92 0.10 20.48
C SER A 212 -3.97 -0.17 19.31
N TYR A 213 -3.24 -1.29 19.32
CA TYR A 213 -2.29 -1.59 18.24
C TYR A 213 -3.00 -2.07 16.96
N GLU A 214 -4.24 -2.52 17.11
CA GLU A 214 -5.13 -2.95 16.04
C GLU A 214 -5.40 -1.80 15.05
N GLU A 215 -5.52 -0.56 15.54
CA GLU A 215 -5.69 0.67 14.73
C GLU A 215 -4.54 0.89 13.74
N ILE A 216 -3.33 0.37 13.99
CA ILE A 216 -2.23 0.43 13.01
C ILE A 216 -2.65 -0.25 11.71
N THR A 217 -3.32 -1.39 11.82
CA THR A 217 -3.79 -2.17 10.66
C THR A 217 -4.81 -1.37 9.89
N GLU A 218 -5.79 -0.79 10.59
CA GLU A 218 -6.85 0.04 10.00
C GLU A 218 -6.27 1.25 9.27
N ILE A 219 -5.34 1.98 9.89
CA ILE A 219 -4.65 3.12 9.27
C ILE A 219 -3.90 2.68 8.01
N LEU A 220 -3.18 1.55 8.06
CA LEU A 220 -2.44 1.03 6.91
C LEU A 220 -3.38 0.59 5.78
N GLU A 221 -4.53 -0.02 6.10
CA GLU A 221 -5.57 -0.37 5.13
C GLU A 221 -6.16 0.87 4.46
N ILE A 222 -6.45 1.94 5.22
CA ILE A 222 -6.90 3.22 4.67
C ILE A 222 -5.86 3.78 3.69
N ILE A 223 -4.57 3.76 4.06
CA ILE A 223 -3.48 4.22 3.19
C ILE A 223 -3.40 3.37 1.92
N LEU A 224 -3.46 2.04 2.05
CA LEU A 224 -3.43 1.13 0.91
C LEU A 224 -4.61 1.35 -0.02
N ASN A 225 -5.81 1.50 0.52
CA ASN A 225 -7.03 1.73 -0.25
C ASN A 225 -6.98 3.07 -0.99
N ARG A 226 -6.53 4.15 -0.33
CA ARG A 226 -6.29 5.45 -0.98
C ARG A 226 -5.24 5.36 -2.09
N TYR A 227 -4.17 4.59 -1.88
CA TYR A 227 -3.18 4.35 -2.92
C TYR A 227 -3.78 3.59 -4.12
N LYS A 228 -4.48 2.49 -3.87
CA LYS A 228 -5.11 1.67 -4.92
C LYS A 228 -6.18 2.45 -5.69
N ARG A 229 -6.98 3.29 -5.02
CA ARG A 229 -8.06 4.10 -5.65
C ARG A 229 -7.56 5.15 -6.64
N LYS A 230 -6.25 5.46 -6.66
CA LYS A 230 -5.63 6.23 -7.76
C LYS A 230 -5.51 5.45 -9.06
N THR A 231 -5.77 4.15 -9.04
CA THR A 231 -5.75 3.27 -10.19
C THR A 231 -7.15 2.73 -10.46
N VAL A 232 -7.67 3.03 -11.65
CA VAL A 232 -9.00 2.66 -12.11
C VAL A 232 -8.90 1.56 -13.16
N PHE A 233 -9.57 0.44 -12.90
CA PHE A 233 -9.74 -0.63 -13.87
C PHE A 233 -10.94 -0.33 -14.76
N LEU A 234 -10.74 -0.27 -16.08
CA LEU A 234 -11.83 -0.15 -17.05
C LEU A 234 -12.11 -1.52 -17.67
N SER A 235 -13.24 -2.12 -17.28
CA SER A 235 -13.75 -3.38 -17.82
C SER A 235 -14.86 -3.12 -18.82
N GLY A 236 -14.80 -3.79 -19.97
CA GLY A 236 -15.87 -3.73 -20.94
C GLY A 236 -15.55 -4.43 -22.25
N SER A 237 -16.59 -4.91 -22.92
CA SER A 237 -16.53 -5.39 -24.30
C SER A 237 -17.84 -5.06 -25.01
N ALA A 238 -17.76 -4.67 -26.28
CA ALA A 238 -18.92 -4.28 -27.06
C ALA A 238 -18.77 -4.70 -28.52
N GLU A 239 -19.58 -5.67 -28.93
CA GLU A 239 -19.91 -5.89 -30.34
C GLU A 239 -21.01 -4.92 -30.77
N THR A 240 -21.98 -4.70 -29.89
CA THR A 240 -23.03 -3.69 -30.02
C THR A 240 -22.98 -2.71 -28.85
N TYR A 241 -23.47 -1.49 -29.08
CA TYR A 241 -23.40 -0.39 -28.10
C TYR A 241 -24.78 0.00 -27.56
N ALA A 242 -25.82 -0.81 -27.84
CA ALA A 242 -27.16 -0.56 -27.34
C ALA A 242 -27.17 -0.51 -25.78
N PRO A 243 -27.90 0.43 -25.18
CA PRO A 243 -28.91 1.30 -25.79
C PRO A 243 -28.36 2.58 -26.44
N LEU A 244 -27.06 2.85 -26.36
CA LEU A 244 -26.44 4.05 -26.92
C LEU A 244 -26.20 3.91 -28.43
N ASP A 245 -26.15 5.06 -29.09
CA ASP A 245 -25.62 5.14 -30.45
C ASP A 245 -24.12 4.78 -30.45
N ILE A 246 -23.68 4.16 -31.55
CA ILE A 246 -22.30 3.70 -31.69
C ILE A 246 -21.28 4.83 -31.59
N GLN A 247 -21.56 6.01 -32.16
CA GLN A 247 -20.63 7.13 -32.10
C GLN A 247 -20.62 7.74 -30.70
N VAL A 248 -21.80 7.91 -30.10
CA VAL A 248 -21.96 8.40 -28.72
C VAL A 248 -21.21 7.53 -27.72
N ALA A 249 -21.34 6.19 -27.85
CA ALA A 249 -20.65 5.26 -26.97
C ALA A 249 -19.12 5.34 -27.10
N LYS A 250 -18.60 5.41 -28.32
CA LYS A 250 -17.15 5.52 -28.58
C LYS A 250 -16.59 6.83 -28.02
N ASP A 251 -17.30 7.93 -28.24
CA ASP A 251 -16.91 9.24 -27.72
C ASP A 251 -16.99 9.30 -26.19
N PHE A 252 -17.97 8.61 -25.59
CA PHE A 252 -18.04 8.46 -24.14
C PHE A 252 -16.83 7.71 -23.57
N ILE A 253 -16.48 6.55 -24.12
CA ILE A 253 -15.33 5.76 -23.64
C ILE A 253 -14.03 6.58 -23.76
N ARG A 254 -13.84 7.25 -24.90
CA ARG A 254 -12.71 8.15 -25.14
C ARG A 254 -12.65 9.27 -24.10
N LYS A 255 -13.75 10.01 -23.94
CA LYS A 255 -13.79 11.19 -23.05
C LYS A 255 -13.64 10.80 -21.57
N LEU A 256 -14.26 9.71 -21.14
CA LEU A 256 -14.09 9.19 -19.78
C LEU A 256 -12.62 8.86 -19.51
N SER A 257 -11.96 8.17 -20.44
CA SER A 257 -10.55 7.79 -20.30
C SER A 257 -9.61 9.00 -20.30
N PHE A 258 -9.92 10.01 -21.12
CA PHE A 258 -9.23 11.30 -21.12
C PHE A 258 -9.35 12.01 -19.76
N GLU A 259 -10.57 12.17 -19.24
CA GLU A 259 -10.80 12.88 -17.98
C GLU A 259 -10.24 12.14 -16.77
N LEU A 260 -10.21 10.80 -16.77
CA LEU A 260 -9.54 10.02 -15.72
C LEU A 260 -8.06 10.39 -15.60
N VAL A 261 -7.32 10.36 -16.71
CA VAL A 261 -5.88 10.69 -16.68
C VAL A 261 -5.65 12.17 -16.39
N LYS A 262 -6.53 13.05 -16.90
CA LYS A 262 -6.51 14.49 -16.57
C LYS A 262 -6.65 14.76 -15.07
N ASN A 263 -7.43 13.95 -14.36
CA ASN A 263 -7.58 14.05 -12.91
C ASN A 263 -6.50 13.26 -12.14
N GLY A 264 -5.44 12.78 -12.82
CA GLY A 264 -4.29 12.12 -12.20
C GLY A 264 -4.49 10.64 -11.88
N TYR A 265 -5.53 10.01 -12.44
CA TYR A 265 -5.76 8.58 -12.29
C TYR A 265 -4.94 7.76 -13.29
N LYS A 266 -4.43 6.63 -12.82
CA LYS A 266 -3.87 5.59 -13.67
C LYS A 266 -4.99 4.67 -14.15
N VAL A 267 -4.99 4.31 -15.43
CA VAL A 267 -5.97 3.41 -16.02
C VAL A 267 -5.33 2.04 -16.27
N VAL A 268 -6.05 0.99 -15.90
CA VAL A 268 -5.72 -0.40 -16.24
C VAL A 268 -6.82 -0.95 -17.14
N ASN A 269 -6.45 -1.59 -18.25
CA ASN A 269 -7.44 -2.11 -19.20
C ASN A 269 -6.96 -3.44 -19.83
N GLY A 270 -7.89 -4.38 -19.98
CA GLY A 270 -7.67 -5.70 -20.58
C GLY A 270 -7.68 -5.73 -22.11
N TYR A 271 -7.76 -4.57 -22.77
CA TYR A 271 -7.96 -4.42 -24.22
C TYR A 271 -9.21 -5.13 -24.75
N GLY A 272 -10.35 -4.93 -24.07
CA GLY A 272 -11.62 -5.53 -24.47
C GLY A 272 -12.08 -5.07 -25.86
N LEU A 273 -12.62 -6.00 -26.66
CA LEU A 273 -13.13 -5.73 -28.00
C LEU A 273 -14.17 -4.59 -27.98
N GLY A 274 -14.03 -3.61 -28.86
CA GLY A 274 -14.95 -2.47 -28.96
C GLY A 274 -14.83 -1.41 -27.85
N VAL A 275 -13.99 -1.63 -26.83
CA VAL A 275 -13.77 -0.67 -25.74
C VAL A 275 -12.31 -0.23 -25.68
N GLY A 276 -11.36 -1.17 -25.73
CA GLY A 276 -9.94 -0.92 -25.51
C GLY A 276 -9.33 0.14 -26.42
N THR A 277 -9.67 0.15 -27.71
CA THR A 277 -9.18 1.15 -28.67
C THR A 277 -9.55 2.57 -28.26
N TYR A 278 -10.79 2.80 -27.81
CA TYR A 278 -11.26 4.13 -27.42
C TYR A 278 -10.69 4.57 -26.08
N VAL A 279 -10.43 3.63 -25.17
CA VAL A 279 -9.67 3.90 -23.93
C VAL A 279 -8.27 4.41 -24.26
N ILE A 280 -7.55 3.71 -25.14
CA ILE A 280 -6.22 4.14 -25.58
C ILE A 280 -6.28 5.52 -26.24
N ASN A 281 -7.24 5.75 -27.13
CA ASN A 281 -7.37 7.04 -27.82
C ASN A 281 -7.55 8.20 -26.83
N GLY A 282 -8.43 8.08 -25.84
CA GLY A 282 -8.64 9.14 -24.85
C GLY A 282 -7.41 9.43 -23.99
N ILE A 283 -6.70 8.39 -23.55
CA ILE A 283 -5.48 8.54 -22.74
C ILE A 283 -4.35 9.15 -23.55
N THR A 284 -4.14 8.64 -24.77
CA THR A 284 -3.07 9.14 -25.65
C THR A 284 -3.31 10.57 -26.07
N GLU A 285 -4.55 10.96 -26.36
CA GLU A 285 -4.95 12.35 -26.63
C GLU A 285 -4.47 13.29 -25.50
N TYR A 286 -4.79 12.97 -24.23
CA TYR A 286 -4.36 13.79 -23.11
C TYR A 286 -2.83 13.84 -22.94
N CYS A 287 -2.16 12.68 -23.00
CA CYS A 287 -0.71 12.59 -22.80
C CYS A 287 0.09 13.29 -23.90
N TYR A 288 -0.36 13.26 -25.16
CA TYR A 288 0.33 13.96 -26.25
C TYR A 288 0.19 15.47 -26.15
N ASP A 289 -0.95 15.95 -25.66
CA ASP A 289 -1.17 17.37 -25.38
C ASP A 289 -0.36 17.86 -24.16
N HIS A 290 0.04 16.96 -23.25
CA HIS A 290 0.75 17.26 -22.00
C HIS A 290 2.05 16.46 -21.86
N ARG A 291 3.13 16.94 -22.49
CA ARG A 291 4.44 16.25 -22.62
C ARG A 291 5.12 15.82 -21.32
N ASN A 292 4.70 16.34 -20.16
CA ASN A 292 5.21 15.94 -18.85
C ASN A 292 4.56 14.66 -18.30
N ILE A 293 3.46 14.19 -18.91
CA ILE A 293 2.74 13.00 -18.49
C ILE A 293 3.01 11.90 -19.51
N LYS A 294 3.64 10.82 -19.05
CA LYS A 294 3.94 9.70 -19.93
C LYS A 294 2.79 8.71 -19.97
N ILE A 295 2.61 8.08 -21.13
CA ILE A 295 1.62 7.02 -21.32
C ILE A 295 1.93 5.83 -20.40
N GLU A 296 3.21 5.47 -20.20
CA GLU A 296 3.64 4.35 -19.34
C GLU A 296 3.25 4.53 -17.86
N ASP A 297 3.17 5.78 -17.40
CA ASP A 297 2.75 6.11 -16.03
C ASP A 297 1.22 6.10 -15.89
N SER A 298 0.51 6.41 -16.98
CA SER A 298 -0.93 6.65 -17.01
C SER A 298 -1.76 5.43 -17.43
N LEU A 299 -1.21 4.53 -18.24
CA LEU A 299 -1.90 3.35 -18.78
C LEU A 299 -1.08 2.09 -18.56
N LYS A 300 -1.69 1.09 -17.91
CA LYS A 300 -1.23 -0.29 -17.93
C LYS A 300 -2.17 -1.12 -18.81
N LEU A 301 -1.71 -1.45 -20.01
CA LEU A 301 -2.45 -2.32 -20.92
C LEU A 301 -2.05 -3.78 -20.69
N MET A 302 -3.04 -4.64 -20.47
CA MET A 302 -2.83 -6.06 -20.22
C MET A 302 -3.74 -6.89 -21.16
N PRO A 303 -3.39 -7.01 -22.45
CA PRO A 303 -4.20 -7.78 -23.40
C PRO A 303 -4.10 -9.27 -23.12
N PHE A 304 -5.22 -9.99 -23.25
CA PHE A 304 -5.26 -11.43 -23.01
C PHE A 304 -4.41 -12.21 -24.04
N PRO A 305 -3.58 -13.18 -23.60
CA PRO A 305 -2.82 -14.03 -24.51
C PRO A 305 -3.76 -14.92 -25.34
N LEU A 306 -3.57 -14.92 -26.66
CA LEU A 306 -4.44 -15.63 -27.62
C LEU A 306 -3.97 -17.06 -27.96
N SER A 307 -2.76 -17.46 -27.54
CA SER A 307 -2.17 -18.76 -27.86
C SER A 307 -1.66 -19.47 -26.60
N ALA A 308 -2.18 -20.67 -26.32
CA ALA A 308 -1.58 -21.63 -25.39
C ALA A 308 -1.59 -23.05 -26.00
N ILE A 309 -0.84 -23.96 -25.37
CA ILE A 309 -0.66 -25.35 -25.82
C ILE A 309 -1.97 -26.15 -25.71
N ASN A 310 -2.85 -25.82 -24.76
CA ASN A 310 -4.20 -26.39 -24.63
C ASN A 310 -5.20 -25.40 -23.99
N SER A 311 -6.50 -25.70 -24.10
CA SER A 311 -7.61 -24.81 -23.68
C SER A 311 -7.75 -24.65 -22.16
N GLU A 312 -7.34 -25.65 -21.37
CA GLU A 312 -7.43 -25.63 -19.91
C GLU A 312 -6.33 -24.75 -19.28
N GLN A 313 -5.08 -24.87 -19.74
CA GLN A 313 -3.99 -23.99 -19.33
C GLN A 313 -4.26 -22.54 -19.71
N LEU A 314 -4.93 -22.32 -20.86
CA LEU A 314 -5.32 -21.00 -21.34
C LEU A 314 -6.31 -20.31 -20.37
N ARG A 315 -7.32 -21.05 -19.88
CA ARG A 315 -8.27 -20.55 -18.87
C ARG A 315 -7.59 -20.20 -17.55
N THR A 316 -6.75 -21.08 -17.03
CA THR A 316 -6.01 -20.83 -15.79
C THR A 316 -5.07 -19.63 -15.91
N THR A 317 -4.45 -19.46 -17.07
CA THR A 317 -3.58 -18.31 -17.36
C THR A 317 -4.39 -17.02 -17.39
N TRP A 318 -5.54 -17.01 -18.06
CA TRP A 318 -6.42 -15.84 -18.09
C TRP A 318 -6.93 -15.45 -16.71
N GLU A 319 -7.24 -16.43 -15.86
CA GLU A 319 -7.72 -16.14 -14.51
C GLU A 319 -6.64 -15.48 -13.65
N LYS A 320 -5.43 -16.05 -13.62
CA LYS A 320 -4.27 -15.43 -12.95
C LYS A 320 -3.97 -14.04 -13.50
N TYR A 321 -4.11 -13.85 -14.81
CA TYR A 321 -3.86 -12.57 -15.46
C TYR A 321 -4.90 -11.51 -15.05
N ARG A 322 -6.17 -11.89 -14.90
CA ARG A 322 -7.20 -10.99 -14.33
C ARG A 322 -6.91 -10.63 -12.89
N GLU A 323 -6.56 -11.60 -12.06
CA GLU A 323 -6.20 -11.36 -10.66
C GLU A 323 -5.02 -10.38 -10.55
N GLU A 324 -3.97 -10.58 -11.36
CA GLU A 324 -2.82 -9.67 -11.38
C GLU A 324 -3.22 -8.26 -11.81
N MET A 325 -4.05 -8.14 -12.85
CA MET A 325 -4.51 -6.86 -13.38
C MET A 325 -5.39 -6.10 -12.38
N ILE A 326 -6.36 -6.79 -11.77
CA ILE A 326 -7.39 -6.18 -10.93
C ILE A 326 -6.88 -5.88 -9.52
N SER A 327 -6.03 -6.74 -8.94
CA SER A 327 -5.50 -6.58 -7.57
C SER A 327 -4.69 -5.29 -7.34
N GLN A 328 -4.24 -4.66 -8.42
CA GLN A 328 -3.49 -3.41 -8.44
C GLN A 328 -4.39 -2.15 -8.44
N CYS A 329 -5.68 -2.33 -8.67
CA CYS A 329 -6.66 -1.25 -8.78
C CYS A 329 -7.45 -1.09 -7.46
N GLY A 330 -8.04 0.08 -7.26
CA GLY A 330 -8.94 0.35 -6.12
C GLY A 330 -10.37 0.67 -6.54
N ILE A 331 -10.58 0.95 -7.83
CA ILE A 331 -11.88 1.25 -8.43
C ILE A 331 -11.96 0.45 -9.72
N ALA A 332 -13.11 -0.17 -9.99
CA ALA A 332 -13.41 -0.84 -11.23
C ALA A 332 -14.69 -0.29 -11.84
N ILE A 333 -14.62 0.12 -13.10
CA ILE A 333 -15.76 0.65 -13.88
C ILE A 333 -16.10 -0.36 -14.95
N TYR A 334 -17.37 -0.75 -15.02
CA TYR A 334 -17.89 -1.72 -15.97
C TYR A 334 -18.80 -1.04 -16.99
N MET A 335 -18.55 -1.27 -18.27
CA MET A 335 -19.34 -0.73 -19.36
C MET A 335 -19.63 -1.78 -20.42
N PHE A 336 -20.86 -1.78 -20.94
CA PHE A 336 -21.37 -2.75 -21.90
C PHE A 336 -21.19 -4.19 -21.39
N GLY A 337 -20.33 -4.98 -22.03
CA GLY A 337 -20.08 -6.38 -21.72
C GLY A 337 -20.99 -7.29 -22.55
N ASN A 338 -20.90 -7.17 -23.87
CA ASN A 338 -21.46 -8.13 -24.80
C ASN A 338 -20.39 -8.64 -25.77
N LYS A 339 -20.67 -9.75 -26.43
CA LYS A 339 -19.82 -10.38 -27.45
C LYS A 339 -20.69 -11.15 -28.45
N GLN A 340 -20.17 -11.34 -29.66
CA GLN A 340 -20.80 -12.25 -30.61
C GLN A 340 -20.40 -13.71 -30.31
N LYS A 341 -21.38 -14.61 -30.29
CA LYS A 341 -21.16 -16.05 -30.24
C LYS A 341 -22.17 -16.73 -31.14
N ASP A 342 -21.70 -17.54 -32.09
CA ASP A 342 -22.54 -18.28 -33.04
C ASP A 342 -23.53 -17.39 -33.81
N GLY A 343 -23.14 -16.14 -34.10
CA GLY A 343 -23.95 -15.16 -34.82
C GLY A 343 -24.87 -14.31 -33.92
N GLU A 344 -25.07 -14.69 -32.66
CA GLU A 344 -25.93 -13.98 -31.70
C GLU A 344 -25.11 -13.08 -30.76
N ILE A 345 -25.71 -11.96 -30.34
CA ILE A 345 -25.14 -11.08 -29.33
C ILE A 345 -25.54 -11.60 -27.95
N ILE A 346 -24.54 -12.03 -27.18
CA ILE A 346 -24.73 -12.51 -25.81
C ILE A 346 -23.94 -11.66 -24.82
N LYS A 347 -24.34 -11.69 -23.56
CA LYS A 347 -23.59 -11.04 -22.48
C LYS A 347 -22.22 -11.69 -22.30
N ALA A 348 -21.19 -10.87 -22.09
CA ALA A 348 -19.81 -11.32 -21.96
C ALA A 348 -19.53 -11.80 -20.54
N ASP A 349 -19.33 -13.10 -20.37
CA ASP A 349 -18.97 -13.72 -19.10
C ASP A 349 -17.65 -13.20 -18.51
N GLY A 350 -16.74 -12.72 -19.36
CA GLY A 350 -15.47 -12.11 -18.93
C GLY A 350 -15.67 -10.91 -18.00
N VAL A 351 -16.61 -10.01 -18.32
CA VAL A 351 -16.89 -8.80 -17.52
C VAL A 351 -17.46 -9.19 -16.15
N LYS A 352 -18.34 -10.20 -16.08
CA LYS A 352 -18.87 -10.71 -14.80
C LYS A 352 -17.79 -11.35 -13.95
N ARG A 353 -16.86 -12.10 -14.54
CA ARG A 353 -15.71 -12.65 -13.79
C ARG A 353 -14.82 -11.54 -13.24
N GLU A 354 -14.55 -10.51 -14.03
CA GLU A 354 -13.76 -9.36 -13.59
C GLU A 354 -14.44 -8.60 -12.44
N PHE A 355 -15.77 -8.53 -12.43
CA PHE A 355 -16.55 -8.02 -11.29
C PHE A 355 -16.32 -8.86 -10.02
N ASN A 356 -16.49 -10.17 -10.11
CA ASN A 356 -16.32 -11.06 -8.96
C ASN A 356 -14.88 -11.03 -8.40
N ILE A 357 -13.87 -10.93 -9.27
CA ILE A 357 -12.48 -10.78 -8.84
C ILE A 357 -12.30 -9.45 -8.10
N ALA A 358 -12.79 -8.35 -8.67
CA ALA A 358 -12.70 -7.03 -8.05
C ALA A 358 -13.38 -6.97 -6.68
N GLU A 359 -14.54 -7.62 -6.53
CA GLU A 359 -15.22 -7.78 -5.24
C GLU A 359 -14.36 -8.53 -4.22
N SER A 360 -13.72 -9.64 -4.61
CA SER A 360 -12.85 -10.40 -3.69
C SER A 360 -11.61 -9.61 -3.23
N TYR A 361 -11.19 -8.60 -4.01
CA TYR A 361 -10.13 -7.65 -3.65
C TYR A 361 -10.65 -6.35 -3.02
N GLN A 362 -11.96 -6.26 -2.73
CA GLN A 362 -12.63 -5.11 -2.09
C GLN A 362 -12.49 -3.80 -2.87
N LEU A 363 -12.45 -3.88 -4.21
CA LEU A 363 -12.50 -2.69 -5.06
C LEU A 363 -13.89 -2.04 -4.98
N VAL A 364 -13.93 -0.73 -5.22
CA VAL A 364 -15.19 -0.05 -5.47
C VAL A 364 -15.66 -0.38 -6.89
N ASN A 365 -16.73 -1.16 -6.98
CA ASN A 365 -17.31 -1.61 -8.25
C ASN A 365 -18.39 -0.62 -8.73
N ILE A 366 -18.23 -0.13 -9.97
CA ILE A 366 -19.09 0.90 -10.56
C ILE A 366 -19.62 0.39 -11.91
N PRO A 367 -20.76 -0.31 -11.93
CA PRO A 367 -21.40 -0.70 -13.18
C PRO A 367 -22.16 0.48 -13.79
N LEU A 368 -21.78 0.89 -15.00
CA LEU A 368 -22.48 1.92 -15.77
C LEU A 368 -23.72 1.32 -16.45
N ALA A 369 -24.80 1.15 -15.69
CA ALA A 369 -26.03 0.51 -16.12
C ALA A 369 -26.62 1.10 -17.42
N PHE A 370 -26.45 2.41 -17.64
CA PHE A 370 -26.92 3.07 -18.87
C PHE A 370 -26.27 2.54 -20.15
N THR A 371 -25.15 1.81 -20.04
CA THR A 371 -24.48 1.15 -21.18
C THR A 371 -25.06 -0.23 -21.52
N GLY A 372 -26.05 -0.72 -20.77
CA GLY A 372 -26.77 -1.97 -21.06
C GLY A 372 -25.94 -3.25 -20.83
N SER A 373 -26.35 -4.33 -21.48
CA SER A 373 -25.62 -5.62 -21.53
C SER A 373 -25.27 -6.20 -20.14
N MET A 374 -24.01 -6.57 -19.90
CA MET A 374 -23.56 -7.13 -18.62
C MET A 374 -23.47 -6.05 -17.53
N ALA A 375 -23.07 -4.83 -17.88
CA ALA A 375 -23.00 -3.72 -16.91
C ALA A 375 -24.37 -3.46 -16.26
N GLN A 376 -25.45 -3.49 -17.03
CA GLN A 376 -26.81 -3.39 -16.49
C GLN A 376 -27.19 -4.57 -15.60
N GLU A 377 -26.82 -5.80 -15.97
CA GLU A 377 -27.06 -6.99 -15.13
C GLU A 377 -26.31 -6.87 -13.79
N LEU A 378 -25.05 -6.47 -13.82
CA LEU A 378 -24.24 -6.27 -12.61
C LEU A 378 -24.84 -5.22 -11.70
N TYR A 379 -25.34 -4.11 -12.25
CA TYR A 379 -26.06 -3.10 -11.47
C TYR A 379 -27.33 -3.66 -10.84
N SER A 380 -28.17 -4.38 -11.61
CA SER A 380 -29.43 -4.93 -11.10
C SER A 380 -29.25 -6.05 -10.07
N GLU A 381 -28.25 -6.90 -10.24
CA GLU A 381 -27.96 -8.01 -9.31
C GLU A 381 -27.29 -7.52 -8.00
N ASN A 382 -26.62 -6.36 -8.02
CA ASN A 382 -25.80 -5.87 -6.91
C ASN A 382 -26.20 -4.45 -6.46
N GLY A 383 -27.48 -4.08 -6.59
CA GLY A 383 -27.99 -2.75 -6.26
C GLY A 383 -27.59 -2.30 -4.84
N ASP A 384 -27.79 -3.17 -3.85
CA ASP A 384 -27.44 -2.89 -2.44
C ASP A 384 -25.94 -2.53 -2.27
N MET A 385 -25.04 -3.17 -3.01
CA MET A 385 -23.60 -2.88 -2.95
C MET A 385 -23.31 -1.46 -3.46
N VAL A 386 -23.97 -1.08 -4.55
CA VAL A 386 -23.83 0.24 -5.17
C VAL A 386 -24.41 1.32 -4.24
N GLU A 387 -25.58 1.08 -3.65
CA GLU A 387 -26.25 1.97 -2.71
C GLU A 387 -25.47 2.19 -1.41
N ASN A 388 -24.68 1.20 -0.96
CA ASN A 388 -23.83 1.34 0.22
C ASN A 388 -22.63 2.28 0.00
N VAL A 389 -22.22 2.51 -1.25
CA VAL A 389 -20.99 3.26 -1.58
C VAL A 389 -21.31 4.62 -2.23
N LEU A 390 -22.37 4.68 -3.02
CA LEU A 390 -22.77 5.83 -3.80
C LEU A 390 -24.01 6.49 -3.20
N ASN A 391 -24.12 7.81 -3.36
CA ASN A 391 -25.33 8.53 -3.00
C ASN A 391 -26.35 8.54 -4.14
N ASN A 392 -27.61 8.91 -3.86
CA ASN A 392 -28.68 8.91 -4.85
C ASN A 392 -28.41 9.79 -6.08
N ASP A 393 -27.69 10.92 -5.95
CA ASP A 393 -27.30 11.75 -7.10
C ASP A 393 -26.31 11.02 -7.99
N GLU A 394 -25.33 10.31 -7.42
CA GLU A 394 -24.35 9.54 -8.18
C GLU A 394 -24.95 8.31 -8.86
N ILE A 395 -25.91 7.64 -8.21
CA ILE A 395 -26.63 6.50 -8.76
C ILE A 395 -27.36 6.88 -10.05
N GLU A 396 -27.97 8.07 -10.10
CA GLU A 396 -28.65 8.58 -11.30
C GLU A 396 -27.72 8.57 -12.53
N TYR A 397 -26.48 9.05 -12.38
CA TYR A 397 -25.55 9.19 -13.51
C TYR A 397 -24.85 7.89 -13.93
N ILE A 398 -24.97 6.82 -13.15
CA ILE A 398 -24.55 5.47 -13.58
C ILE A 398 -25.73 4.65 -14.11
N ALA A 399 -26.95 4.93 -13.66
CA ALA A 399 -28.16 4.24 -14.10
C ALA A 399 -28.69 4.80 -15.43
N ASN A 400 -28.65 6.12 -15.60
CA ASN A 400 -29.25 6.83 -16.73
C ASN A 400 -28.22 7.62 -17.54
N PHE A 401 -28.41 7.65 -18.87
CA PHE A 401 -27.60 8.46 -19.78
C PHE A 401 -28.33 9.77 -20.08
N HIS A 402 -27.64 10.89 -19.90
CA HIS A 402 -28.13 12.22 -20.26
C HIS A 402 -27.39 12.73 -21.50
N ASP A 403 -26.08 12.95 -21.34
CA ASP A 403 -25.16 13.34 -22.39
C ASP A 403 -23.72 13.03 -21.94
N ILE A 404 -22.80 13.03 -22.90
CA ILE A 404 -21.42 12.59 -22.66
C ILE A 404 -20.73 13.49 -21.61
N ASP A 405 -20.89 14.81 -21.70
CA ASP A 405 -20.24 15.75 -20.80
C ASP A 405 -20.74 15.58 -19.36
N THR A 406 -22.06 15.57 -19.19
CA THR A 406 -22.69 15.49 -17.87
C THR A 406 -22.36 14.17 -17.19
N ASN A 407 -22.52 13.03 -17.88
CA ASN A 407 -22.21 11.72 -17.30
C ASN A 407 -20.73 11.59 -16.95
N VAL A 408 -19.80 12.04 -17.81
CA VAL A 408 -18.36 11.97 -17.52
C VAL A 408 -17.99 12.86 -16.33
N ASP A 409 -18.44 14.12 -16.29
CA ASP A 409 -18.15 15.05 -15.17
C ASP A 409 -18.63 14.47 -13.84
N LYS A 410 -19.85 13.91 -13.81
CA LYS A 410 -20.42 13.30 -12.61
C LYS A 410 -19.68 12.04 -12.18
N ILE A 411 -19.28 11.17 -13.12
CA ILE A 411 -18.47 9.99 -12.82
C ILE A 411 -17.12 10.38 -12.22
N ILE A 412 -16.46 11.41 -12.78
CA ILE A 412 -15.17 11.90 -12.25
C ILE A 412 -15.32 12.51 -10.86
N LYS A 413 -16.36 13.33 -10.62
CA LYS A 413 -16.64 13.89 -9.29
C LYS A 413 -16.91 12.80 -8.25
N MET A 414 -17.66 11.77 -8.61
CA MET A 414 -17.89 10.59 -7.78
C MET A 414 -16.56 9.90 -7.43
N ILE A 415 -15.71 9.61 -8.42
CA ILE A 415 -14.40 8.98 -8.21
C ILE A 415 -13.48 9.85 -7.32
N ASN A 416 -13.49 11.16 -7.53
CA ASN A 416 -12.76 12.12 -6.69
C ASN A 416 -13.26 12.07 -5.24
N ARG A 417 -14.57 12.03 -4.99
CA ARG A 417 -15.15 11.88 -3.65
C ARG A 417 -14.74 10.56 -3.00
N LEU A 418 -14.80 9.45 -3.73
CA LEU A 418 -14.42 8.12 -3.23
C LEU A 418 -12.93 8.06 -2.84
N ASN A 419 -12.08 8.85 -3.50
CA ASN A 419 -10.67 8.97 -3.17
C ASN A 419 -10.42 9.94 -2.00
N ASN A 420 -11.20 11.02 -1.92
CA ASN A 420 -11.08 12.07 -0.92
C ASN A 420 -11.88 11.83 0.36
N LYS A 421 -12.59 10.69 0.52
CA LYS A 421 -13.30 10.37 1.77
C LYS A 421 -12.32 10.40 2.95
N GLU A 422 -12.36 11.55 3.64
CA GLU A 422 -12.08 11.73 5.05
C GLU A 422 -13.16 10.94 5.81
N GLU A 423 -12.97 9.63 5.96
CA GLU A 423 -13.52 8.96 7.13
C GLU A 423 -12.37 8.94 8.12
N CYS A 424 -12.33 10.03 8.91
CA CYS A 424 -11.65 10.11 10.19
C CYS A 424 -12.48 9.39 11.24
#